data_AF-A0AAI8GDQ2-F1
#
_entry.id   AF-A0AAI8GDQ2-F1
#
_cell.length_a   1.000
_cell.length_b   1.000
_cell.length_c   1.000
_cell.angle_alpha   90.00
_cell.angle_beta   90.00
_cell.angle_gamma   90.00
#
_symmetry.space_group_name_H-M   'P 1'
#
loop_
_entity.id
_entity.type
_entity.pdbx_description
1 polymer ?
#
loop_
_entity_poly.entity_id
_entity_poly.type
_entity_poly.pdbx_seq_one_letter_code
_entity_poly.pdbx_strand_id
1 'polypeptide(L)'
;MIKIFKEQVESAVKVYELASELQNIEKALKKVRNTFPDFTVQSVLVKVAVVNSLYNTNIFRVYDVAHHISELIAQDGIVIEPEFVDKLSVVVLKNNGDEGKEKHYISFTSVLAHTFLSEKFPIYNSVIARMVGYHVHEEIKGNKKYATYSDFYHDFYMLLNSLDFKTSVFDLHRYLWISGEYRKYSGFRPWENPNNEINPDLKKVFKKKGEDIQLLLKDLVKDLYGPLFLE
;
A
#
# COMPACT_ATOMS: atom_id res chain seq x y z
N MET A 1 -9.42 -17.76 -8.59
CA MET A 1 -8.95 -16.37 -8.48
C MET A 1 -10.13 -15.47 -8.79
N ILE A 2 -10.47 -14.57 -7.89
CA ILE A 2 -11.60 -13.65 -8.08
C ILE A 2 -11.18 -12.58 -9.08
N LYS A 3 -11.91 -12.49 -10.19
CA LYS A 3 -11.61 -11.59 -11.30
C LYS A 3 -11.66 -10.13 -10.86
N ILE A 4 -10.70 -9.33 -11.33
CA ILE A 4 -10.73 -7.87 -11.27
C ILE A 4 -11.14 -7.37 -12.64
N PHE A 5 -12.12 -6.47 -12.69
CA PHE A 5 -12.56 -5.83 -13.92
C PHE A 5 -11.83 -4.51 -14.16
N LYS A 6 -11.67 -4.12 -15.43
CA LYS A 6 -11.00 -2.87 -15.80
C LYS A 6 -11.66 -1.65 -15.16
N GLU A 7 -12.99 -1.64 -15.11
CA GLU A 7 -13.76 -0.53 -14.53
C GLU A 7 -13.51 -0.38 -13.03
N GLN A 8 -13.19 -1.45 -12.31
CA GLN A 8 -12.82 -1.37 -10.90
C GLN A 8 -11.57 -0.54 -10.69
N VAL A 9 -10.56 -0.76 -11.53
CA VAL A 9 -9.29 -0.05 -11.46
C VAL A 9 -9.46 1.41 -11.88
N GLU A 10 -10.15 1.66 -12.99
CA GLU A 10 -10.42 3.02 -13.47
C GLU A 10 -11.26 3.83 -12.48
N SER A 11 -12.30 3.23 -11.89
CA SER A 11 -13.14 3.90 -10.90
C SER A 11 -12.39 4.16 -9.59
N ALA A 12 -11.48 3.27 -9.18
CA ALA A 12 -10.61 3.52 -8.03
C ALA A 12 -9.67 4.72 -8.26
N VAL A 13 -9.10 4.87 -9.45
CA VAL A 13 -8.27 6.04 -9.80
C VAL A 13 -9.09 7.32 -9.71
N LYS A 14 -10.31 7.34 -10.26
CA LYS A 14 -11.21 8.51 -10.15
C LYS A 14 -11.59 8.82 -8.70
N VAL A 15 -11.88 7.82 -7.89
CA VAL A 15 -12.14 8.01 -6.44
C VAL A 15 -10.92 8.58 -5.73
N TYR A 16 -9.72 8.14 -6.09
CA TYR A 16 -8.47 8.68 -5.55
C TYR A 16 -8.27 10.15 -5.90
N GLU A 17 -8.62 10.58 -7.11
CA GLU A 17 -8.56 11.98 -7.55
C GLU A 17 -9.51 12.89 -6.76
N LEU A 18 -10.63 12.36 -6.27
CA LEU A 18 -11.58 13.08 -5.42
C LEU A 18 -11.12 13.25 -3.96
N ALA A 19 -10.07 12.53 -3.54
CA ALA A 19 -9.51 12.55 -2.19
C ALA A 19 -8.39 13.59 -2.07
N SER A 20 -8.78 14.85 -1.86
CA SER A 20 -7.86 16.01 -1.88
C SER A 20 -6.69 15.93 -0.90
N GLU A 21 -6.86 15.31 0.27
CA GLU A 21 -5.81 15.15 1.27
C GLU A 21 -4.74 14.19 0.76
N LEU A 22 -5.18 13.05 0.21
CA LEU A 22 -4.28 12.05 -0.38
C LEU A 22 -3.50 12.62 -1.58
N GLN A 23 -4.15 13.41 -2.43
CA GLN A 23 -3.51 14.12 -3.53
C GLN A 23 -2.39 15.06 -3.05
N ASN A 24 -2.62 15.77 -1.95
CA ASN A 24 -1.61 16.67 -1.38
C ASN A 24 -0.46 15.90 -0.72
N ILE A 25 -0.74 14.77 -0.09
CA ILE A 25 0.29 13.86 0.45
C ILE A 25 1.20 13.33 -0.67
N GLU A 26 0.64 12.86 -1.79
CA GLU A 26 1.42 12.36 -2.93
C GLU A 26 2.32 13.46 -3.51
N LYS A 27 1.78 14.67 -3.69
CA LYS A 27 2.56 15.85 -4.15
C LYS A 27 3.68 16.22 -3.18
N ALA A 28 3.42 16.17 -1.88
CA ALA A 28 4.42 16.45 -0.85
C ALA A 28 5.56 15.42 -0.89
N LEU A 29 5.24 14.14 -0.98
CA LEU A 29 6.22 13.07 -1.12
C LEU A 29 7.07 13.22 -2.39
N LYS A 30 6.45 13.56 -3.53
CA LYS A 30 7.18 13.84 -4.77
C LYS A 30 8.13 15.02 -4.62
N LYS A 31 7.72 16.08 -3.90
CA LYS A 31 8.60 17.21 -3.59
C LYS A 31 9.80 16.77 -2.75
N VAL A 32 9.59 15.95 -1.72
CA VAL A 32 10.68 15.40 -0.89
C VAL A 32 11.63 14.54 -1.71
N ARG A 33 11.11 13.67 -2.59
CA ARG A 33 11.92 12.82 -3.49
C ARG A 33 12.86 13.66 -4.36
N ASN A 34 12.35 14.76 -4.91
CA ASN A 34 13.12 15.63 -5.80
C ASN A 34 14.14 16.48 -5.03
N THR A 35 13.82 16.92 -3.81
CA THR A 35 14.75 17.73 -2.99
C THR A 35 15.88 16.88 -2.39
N PHE A 36 15.61 15.62 -2.05
CA PHE A 36 16.56 14.71 -1.43
C PHE A 36 16.76 13.45 -2.29
N PRO A 37 17.41 13.55 -3.46
CA PRO A 37 17.55 12.41 -4.37
C PRO A 37 18.52 11.34 -3.84
N ASP A 38 19.53 11.73 -3.04
CA ASP A 38 20.52 10.81 -2.48
C ASP A 38 20.01 10.02 -1.26
N PHE A 39 20.82 9.07 -0.81
CA PHE A 39 20.55 8.24 0.37
C PHE A 39 21.59 8.43 1.48
N THR A 40 22.13 9.64 1.62
CA THR A 40 22.89 10.02 2.82
C THR A 40 22.01 9.92 4.06
N VAL A 41 22.60 9.72 5.25
CA VAL A 41 21.84 9.57 6.50
C VAL A 41 20.90 10.76 6.75
N GLN A 42 21.28 12.00 6.39
CA GLN A 42 20.45 13.19 6.53
C GLN A 42 19.25 13.17 5.59
N SER A 43 19.48 12.86 4.31
CA SER A 43 18.40 12.73 3.32
C SER A 43 17.44 11.59 3.68
N VAL A 44 17.98 10.44 4.11
CA VAL A 44 17.17 9.31 4.56
C VAL A 44 16.39 9.65 5.83
N LEU A 45 16.97 10.39 6.77
CA LEU A 45 16.27 10.83 7.98
C LEU A 45 15.03 11.66 7.65
N VAL A 46 15.14 12.58 6.68
CA VAL A 46 13.98 13.34 6.20
C VAL A 46 12.94 12.43 5.54
N LYS A 47 13.37 11.53 4.64
CA LYS A 47 12.47 10.57 3.97
C LYS A 47 11.71 9.71 4.98
N VAL A 48 12.41 9.18 5.98
CA VAL A 48 11.83 8.34 7.05
C VAL A 48 10.85 9.15 7.89
N ALA A 49 11.23 10.35 8.34
CA ALA A 49 10.36 11.19 9.15
C ALA A 49 9.05 11.55 8.41
N VAL A 50 9.16 11.93 7.13
CA VAL A 50 8.00 12.30 6.30
C VAL A 50 7.09 11.10 6.08
N VAL A 51 7.62 9.94 5.66
CA VAL A 51 6.78 8.74 5.46
C VAL A 51 6.13 8.33 6.76
N ASN A 52 6.88 8.30 7.86
CA ASN A 52 6.35 7.90 9.16
C ASN A 52 5.20 8.81 9.63
N SER A 53 5.31 10.11 9.41
CA SER A 53 4.27 11.08 9.78
C SER A 53 3.06 11.04 8.84
N LEU A 54 3.25 10.90 7.52
CA LEU A 54 2.14 10.95 6.56
C LEU A 54 1.39 9.62 6.45
N TYR A 55 2.06 8.50 6.72
CA TYR A 55 1.47 7.15 6.68
C TYR A 55 1.23 6.56 8.08
N ASN A 56 1.48 7.31 9.16
CA ASN A 56 1.27 6.91 10.55
C ASN A 56 1.86 5.52 10.90
N THR A 57 3.11 5.28 10.50
CA THR A 57 3.73 3.95 10.64
C THR A 57 4.27 3.65 12.05
N ASN A 58 4.13 4.59 12.99
CA ASN A 58 4.48 4.45 14.41
C ASN A 58 5.95 4.06 14.68
N ILE A 59 6.88 4.58 13.87
CA ILE A 59 8.31 4.45 14.11
C ILE A 59 8.74 5.54 15.09
N PHE A 60 9.11 5.13 16.31
CA PHE A 60 9.59 6.07 17.35
C PHE A 60 11.07 6.42 17.18
N ARG A 61 11.88 5.43 16.82
CA ARG A 61 13.34 5.55 16.69
C ARG A 61 13.74 5.87 15.25
N VAL A 62 13.26 7.03 14.77
CA VAL A 62 13.40 7.47 13.36
C VAL A 62 14.87 7.51 12.91
N TYR A 63 15.77 7.97 13.77
CA TYR A 63 17.20 8.03 13.46
C TYR A 63 17.81 6.65 13.20
N ASP A 64 17.54 5.66 14.05
CA ASP A 64 18.12 4.32 13.89
C ASP A 64 17.63 3.63 12.61
N VAL A 65 16.35 3.82 12.26
CA VAL A 65 15.80 3.35 10.99
C VAL A 65 16.46 4.05 9.81
N ALA A 66 16.66 5.36 9.89
CA ALA A 66 17.31 6.11 8.82
C ALA A 66 18.77 5.72 8.62
N HIS A 67 19.50 5.54 9.72
CA HIS A 67 20.88 5.07 9.72
C HIS A 67 20.98 3.70 9.06
N HIS A 68 20.19 2.72 9.52
CA HIS A 68 20.11 1.38 8.96
C HIS A 68 19.90 1.40 7.43
N ILE A 69 18.88 2.12 6.97
CA ILE A 69 18.58 2.22 5.53
C ILE A 69 19.75 2.86 4.76
N SER A 70 20.34 3.93 5.29
CA SER A 70 21.46 4.61 4.62
C SER A 70 22.72 3.75 4.54
N GLU A 71 23.05 3.00 5.59
CA GLU A 71 24.18 2.08 5.60
C GLU A 71 23.97 0.93 4.63
N LEU A 72 22.78 0.34 4.63
CA LEU A 72 22.47 -0.78 3.73
C LEU A 72 22.56 -0.35 2.26
N ILE A 73 22.00 0.81 1.90
CA ILE A 73 22.09 1.35 0.55
C ILE A 73 23.54 1.71 0.18
N ALA A 74 24.34 2.22 1.12
CA ALA A 74 25.75 2.52 0.86
C ALA A 74 26.58 1.24 0.62
N GLN A 75 26.25 0.13 1.28
CA GLN A 75 26.95 -1.14 1.17
C GLN A 75 26.52 -1.95 -0.06
N ASP A 76 25.21 -2.16 -0.23
CA ASP A 76 24.65 -3.07 -1.23
C ASP A 76 24.29 -2.34 -2.55
N GLY A 77 24.25 -1.00 -2.53
CA GLY A 77 23.65 -0.22 -3.60
C GLY A 77 22.11 -0.32 -3.59
N ILE A 78 21.47 0.32 -4.56
CA ILE A 78 20.01 0.20 -4.76
C ILE A 78 19.74 -1.00 -5.67
N VAL A 79 19.00 -1.99 -5.15
CA VAL A 79 18.57 -3.18 -5.89
C VAL A 79 17.06 -3.17 -6.04
N ILE A 80 16.55 -3.40 -7.25
CA ILE A 80 15.11 -3.37 -7.56
C ILE A 80 14.53 -4.80 -7.49
N GLU A 81 14.71 -5.45 -6.35
CA GLU A 81 14.22 -6.80 -6.06
C GLU A 81 13.51 -6.82 -4.69
N PRO A 82 12.50 -7.68 -4.48
CA PRO A 82 11.71 -7.64 -3.26
C PRO A 82 12.50 -7.96 -1.98
N GLU A 83 13.52 -8.81 -2.06
CA GLU A 83 14.39 -9.15 -0.94
C GLU A 83 15.15 -7.93 -0.41
N PHE A 84 15.38 -6.92 -1.27
CA PHE A 84 15.98 -5.66 -0.86
C PHE A 84 15.05 -4.89 0.09
N VAL A 85 13.74 -4.88 -0.18
CA VAL A 85 12.75 -4.26 0.71
C VAL A 85 12.65 -5.04 2.03
N ASP A 86 12.72 -6.38 1.98
CA ASP A 86 12.78 -7.20 3.19
C ASP A 86 13.98 -6.83 4.07
N LYS A 87 15.18 -6.73 3.49
CA LYS A 87 16.39 -6.30 4.19
C LYS A 87 16.25 -4.91 4.83
N LEU A 88 15.70 -3.95 4.08
CA LEU A 88 15.45 -2.60 4.61
C LEU A 88 14.47 -2.62 5.80
N SER A 89 13.53 -3.57 5.82
CA SER A 89 12.48 -3.65 6.82
C SER A 89 12.95 -4.15 8.19
N VAL A 90 14.07 -4.88 8.23
CA VAL A 90 14.61 -5.51 9.44
C VAL A 90 15.56 -4.54 10.14
N VAL A 91 15.11 -3.91 11.23
CA VAL A 91 15.91 -2.95 12.00
C VAL A 91 16.17 -3.48 13.40
N VAL A 92 17.44 -3.52 13.80
CA VAL A 92 17.84 -3.91 15.16
C VAL A 92 17.89 -2.67 16.05
N LEU A 93 16.93 -2.54 16.96
CA LEU A 93 16.89 -1.43 17.91
C LEU A 93 17.71 -1.79 19.16
N LYS A 94 18.91 -1.22 19.27
CA LYS A 94 19.79 -1.42 20.44
C LYS A 94 19.41 -0.48 21.58
N ASN A 95 19.10 -1.01 22.75
CA ASN A 95 19.00 -0.23 23.99
C ASN A 95 20.29 -0.44 24.81
N ASN A 96 20.62 0.50 25.69
CA ASN A 96 21.85 0.42 26.50
C ASN A 96 21.90 -0.91 27.28
N GLY A 97 22.84 -1.80 26.90
CA GLY A 97 23.14 -3.03 27.63
C GLY A 97 22.43 -4.32 27.16
N ASP A 98 21.68 -4.30 26.05
CA ASP A 98 21.01 -5.49 25.49
C ASP A 98 21.46 -5.76 24.03
N GLU A 99 21.33 -7.00 23.57
CA GLU A 99 21.68 -7.46 22.21
C GLU A 99 20.86 -6.77 21.11
N GLY A 100 19.77 -6.08 21.51
CA GLY A 100 18.89 -5.31 20.64
C GLY A 100 17.72 -6.14 20.15
N LYS A 101 16.56 -5.49 19.99
CA LYS A 101 15.35 -6.16 19.51
C LYS A 101 15.15 -5.92 18.03
N GLU A 102 15.04 -7.00 17.27
CA GLU A 102 14.66 -6.96 15.86
C GLU A 102 13.21 -6.49 15.71
N LYS A 103 13.01 -5.56 14.78
CA LYS A 103 11.70 -5.02 14.39
C LYS A 103 11.56 -5.08 12.89
N HIS A 104 10.40 -5.54 12.43
CA HIS A 104 10.04 -5.59 11.01
C HIS A 104 9.09 -4.45 10.68
N TYR A 105 9.53 -3.56 9.80
CA TYR A 105 8.79 -2.38 9.36
C TYR A 105 8.35 -2.51 7.89
N ILE A 106 7.78 -3.66 7.51
CA ILE A 106 7.41 -3.98 6.11
C ILE A 106 6.48 -2.91 5.51
N SER A 107 5.41 -2.52 6.21
CA SER A 107 4.49 -1.51 5.69
C SER A 107 5.19 -0.18 5.42
N PHE A 108 6.01 0.27 6.36
CA PHE A 108 6.77 1.52 6.21
C PHE A 108 7.79 1.44 5.06
N THR A 109 8.58 0.38 5.02
CA THR A 109 9.65 0.23 4.04
C THR A 109 9.12 0.04 2.63
N SER A 110 7.95 -0.60 2.46
CA SER A 110 7.29 -0.68 1.16
C SER A 110 6.84 0.69 0.62
N VAL A 111 6.33 1.59 1.48
CA VAL A 111 5.98 2.98 1.09
C VAL A 111 7.25 3.75 0.72
N LEU A 112 8.30 3.63 1.52
CA LEU A 112 9.60 4.27 1.26
C LEU A 112 10.19 3.78 -0.06
N ALA A 113 10.18 2.47 -0.31
CA ALA A 113 10.68 1.85 -1.52
C ALA A 113 9.88 2.30 -2.76
N HIS A 114 8.55 2.25 -2.68
CA HIS A 114 7.67 2.74 -3.75
C HIS A 114 7.97 4.20 -4.11
N THR A 115 8.09 5.05 -3.09
CA THR A 115 8.20 6.51 -3.25
C THR A 115 9.58 6.94 -3.73
N PHE A 116 10.65 6.41 -3.12
CA PHE A 116 12.00 6.93 -3.30
C PHE A 116 12.93 6.03 -4.11
N LEU A 117 12.61 4.75 -4.26
CA LEU A 117 13.41 3.81 -5.06
C LEU A 117 12.75 3.57 -6.41
N SER A 118 11.55 2.99 -6.43
CA SER A 118 10.86 2.61 -7.66
C SER A 118 9.37 2.35 -7.44
N GLU A 119 8.53 2.93 -8.30
CA GLU A 119 7.08 2.71 -8.32
C GLU A 119 6.70 1.25 -8.69
N LYS A 120 7.68 0.43 -9.10
CA LYS A 120 7.51 -1.01 -9.30
C LYS A 120 7.34 -1.78 -7.99
N PHE A 121 7.72 -1.20 -6.85
CA PHE A 121 7.48 -1.81 -5.55
C PHE A 121 6.03 -1.55 -5.13
N PRO A 122 5.15 -2.57 -5.05
CA PRO A 122 3.82 -2.40 -4.48
C PRO A 122 3.92 -2.01 -3.00
N ILE A 123 3.04 -1.11 -2.57
CA ILE A 123 2.95 -0.72 -1.16
C ILE A 123 2.21 -1.82 -0.39
N TYR A 124 2.80 -2.26 0.71
CA TYR A 124 2.23 -3.21 1.64
C TYR A 124 1.49 -2.49 2.76
N ASN A 125 0.23 -2.87 2.96
CA ASN A 125 -0.50 -2.61 4.21
C ASN A 125 -1.53 -3.73 4.44
N SER A 126 -2.17 -3.75 5.60
CA SER A 126 -3.10 -4.81 5.97
C SER A 126 -4.34 -4.88 5.06
N VAL A 127 -4.81 -3.76 4.52
CA VAL A 127 -5.97 -3.70 3.61
C VAL A 127 -5.60 -4.30 2.25
N ILE A 128 -4.46 -3.89 1.69
CA ILE A 128 -3.97 -4.37 0.39
C ILE A 128 -3.59 -5.84 0.50
N ALA A 129 -2.88 -6.26 1.54
CA ALA A 129 -2.52 -7.66 1.77
C ALA A 129 -3.78 -8.54 1.80
N ARG A 130 -4.85 -8.07 2.45
CA ARG A 130 -6.13 -8.77 2.49
C ARG A 130 -6.80 -8.82 1.12
N MET A 131 -6.78 -7.73 0.35
CA MET A 131 -7.36 -7.70 -0.99
C MET A 131 -6.59 -8.55 -2.01
N VAL A 132 -5.25 -8.55 -1.95
CA VAL A 132 -4.44 -9.50 -2.74
C VAL A 132 -4.82 -10.93 -2.35
N GLY A 133 -4.88 -11.24 -1.05
CA GLY A 133 -5.30 -12.54 -0.56
C GLY A 133 -6.69 -12.95 -1.05
N TYR A 134 -7.66 -12.03 -1.02
CA TYR A 134 -9.02 -12.24 -1.50
C TYR A 134 -9.07 -12.60 -2.99
N HIS A 135 -8.35 -11.86 -3.83
CA HIS A 135 -8.35 -12.13 -5.25
C HIS A 135 -7.60 -13.42 -5.59
N VAL A 136 -6.41 -13.59 -5.02
CA VAL A 136 -5.50 -14.68 -5.35
C VAL A 136 -5.95 -16.01 -4.73
N HIS A 137 -6.31 -16.01 -3.45
CA HIS A 137 -6.55 -17.21 -2.64
C HIS A 137 -8.00 -17.25 -2.17
N GLU A 138 -8.89 -17.60 -3.10
CA GLU A 138 -10.36 -17.62 -2.96
C GLU A 138 -10.87 -18.33 -1.68
N GLU A 139 -10.08 -19.27 -1.14
CA GLU A 139 -10.42 -20.05 0.05
C GLU A 139 -9.98 -19.43 1.39
N ILE A 140 -9.18 -18.35 1.40
CA ILE A 140 -8.72 -17.74 2.66
C ILE A 140 -9.85 -16.90 3.27
N LYS A 141 -10.62 -17.53 4.17
CA LYS A 141 -11.62 -16.89 5.04
C LYS A 141 -11.01 -16.02 6.15
N GLY A 142 -9.92 -15.30 5.86
CA GLY A 142 -9.13 -14.62 6.90
C GLY A 142 -8.19 -13.54 6.41
N ASN A 143 -7.57 -12.83 7.36
CA ASN A 143 -6.47 -11.90 7.08
C ASN A 143 -5.24 -12.72 6.68
N LYS A 144 -4.96 -12.87 5.38
CA LYS A 144 -3.64 -13.36 4.96
C LYS A 144 -2.58 -12.41 5.51
N LYS A 145 -1.72 -12.94 6.36
CA LYS A 145 -0.53 -12.24 6.86
C LYS A 145 0.66 -12.78 6.07
N TYR A 146 1.35 -11.89 5.37
CA TYR A 146 2.59 -12.23 4.71
C TYR A 146 3.71 -12.17 5.74
N ALA A 147 4.57 -13.19 5.76
CA ALA A 147 5.72 -13.23 6.66
C ALA A 147 6.80 -12.25 6.18
N THR A 148 6.97 -12.16 4.86
CA THR A 148 7.93 -11.28 4.19
C THR A 148 7.24 -10.36 3.19
N TYR A 149 7.90 -9.27 2.81
CA TYR A 149 7.54 -8.46 1.66
C TYR A 149 7.63 -9.27 0.36
N SER A 150 8.62 -10.15 0.23
CA SER A 150 8.79 -10.99 -0.97
C SER A 150 7.59 -11.90 -1.24
N ASP A 151 7.01 -12.51 -0.21
CA ASP A 151 5.78 -13.31 -0.37
C ASP A 151 4.60 -12.45 -0.87
N PHE A 152 4.47 -11.24 -0.32
CA PHE A 152 3.44 -10.28 -0.75
C PHE A 152 3.67 -9.81 -2.19
N TYR A 153 4.91 -9.49 -2.52
CA TYR A 153 5.33 -9.03 -3.84
C TYR A 153 4.99 -10.09 -4.89
N HIS A 154 5.31 -11.35 -4.61
CA HIS A 154 5.00 -12.46 -5.51
C HIS A 154 3.51 -12.57 -5.80
N ASP A 155 2.67 -12.59 -4.76
CA ASP A 155 1.21 -12.67 -4.94
C ASP A 155 0.63 -11.43 -5.64
N PHE A 156 1.16 -10.24 -5.34
CA PHE A 156 0.75 -9.00 -6.00
C PHE A 156 1.04 -9.08 -7.51
N TYR A 157 2.25 -9.51 -7.88
CA TYR A 157 2.62 -9.62 -9.30
C TYR A 157 1.93 -10.78 -10.00
N MET A 158 1.65 -11.89 -9.31
CA MET A 158 0.81 -12.95 -9.84
C MET A 158 -0.60 -12.43 -10.17
N LEU A 159 -1.18 -11.61 -9.28
CA LEU A 159 -2.46 -10.95 -9.53
C LEU A 159 -2.35 -9.96 -10.71
N LEU A 160 -1.34 -9.09 -10.73
CA LEU A 160 -1.15 -8.13 -11.82
C LEU A 160 -1.03 -8.82 -13.19
N ASN A 161 -0.28 -9.92 -13.26
CA ASN A 161 -0.04 -10.67 -14.50
C ASN A 161 -1.24 -11.52 -14.95
N SER A 162 -2.20 -11.79 -14.04
CA SER A 162 -3.44 -12.50 -14.37
C SER A 162 -4.56 -11.62 -14.95
N LEU A 163 -4.37 -10.29 -15.00
CA LEU A 163 -5.39 -9.38 -15.50
C LEU A 163 -5.53 -9.48 -17.02
N ASP A 164 -6.78 -9.48 -17.51
CA ASP A 164 -7.11 -9.45 -18.94
C ASP A 164 -6.85 -8.07 -19.60
N PHE A 165 -6.32 -7.11 -18.85
CA PHE A 165 -6.03 -5.76 -19.29
C PHE A 165 -4.72 -5.27 -18.67
N LYS A 166 -4.05 -4.32 -19.34
CA LYS A 166 -2.83 -3.71 -18.83
C LYS A 166 -3.16 -2.62 -17.82
N THR A 167 -2.42 -2.59 -16.72
CA THR A 167 -2.47 -1.52 -15.72
C THR A 167 -1.11 -1.37 -15.06
N SER A 168 -0.87 -0.26 -14.37
CA SER A 168 0.35 -0.02 -13.61
C SER A 168 0.28 -0.68 -12.22
N VAL A 169 1.44 -0.90 -11.60
CA VAL A 169 1.52 -1.30 -10.17
C VAL A 169 0.77 -0.30 -9.30
N PHE A 170 0.87 0.99 -9.61
CA PHE A 170 0.28 2.05 -8.81
C PHE A 170 -1.24 2.11 -8.92
N ASP A 171 -1.80 1.90 -10.11
CA ASP A 171 -3.25 1.88 -10.31
C ASP A 171 -3.88 0.61 -9.74
N LEU A 172 -3.21 -0.54 -9.88
CA LEU A 172 -3.64 -1.76 -9.19
C LEU A 172 -3.58 -1.58 -7.67
N HIS A 173 -2.53 -0.96 -7.15
CA HIS A 173 -2.42 -0.60 -5.73
C HIS A 173 -3.60 0.30 -5.28
N ARG A 174 -3.90 1.37 -6.03
CA ARG A 174 -5.03 2.27 -5.73
C ARG A 174 -6.34 1.50 -5.69
N TYR A 175 -6.58 0.62 -6.65
CA TYR A 175 -7.74 -0.28 -6.63
C TYR A 175 -7.79 -1.13 -5.36
N LEU A 176 -6.74 -1.89 -5.08
CA LEU A 176 -6.72 -2.82 -3.95
C LEU A 176 -6.94 -2.08 -2.63
N TRP A 177 -6.34 -0.90 -2.47
CA TRP A 177 -6.52 -0.12 -1.27
C TRP A 177 -7.91 0.51 -1.18
N ILE A 178 -8.37 1.25 -2.19
CA ILE A 178 -9.64 1.99 -2.16
C ILE A 178 -10.84 1.04 -2.13
N SER A 179 -10.85 0.01 -2.98
CA SER A 179 -11.88 -1.03 -2.94
C SER A 179 -11.85 -1.74 -1.59
N GLY A 180 -10.66 -2.02 -1.05
CA GLY A 180 -10.51 -2.60 0.28
C GLY A 180 -11.08 -1.74 1.41
N GLU A 181 -10.77 -0.44 1.44
CA GLU A 181 -11.32 0.52 2.41
C GLU A 181 -12.84 0.65 2.26
N TYR A 182 -13.36 0.68 1.03
CA TYR A 182 -14.79 0.75 0.77
C TYR A 182 -15.53 -0.52 1.23
N ARG A 183 -14.95 -1.69 0.95
CA ARG A 183 -15.48 -2.98 1.44
C ARG A 183 -15.43 -3.08 2.95
N LYS A 184 -14.33 -2.63 3.57
CA LYS A 184 -14.20 -2.52 5.03
C LYS A 184 -15.28 -1.62 5.62
N TYR A 185 -15.52 -0.47 5.02
CA TYR A 185 -16.56 0.48 5.44
C TYR A 185 -17.97 -0.11 5.32
N SER A 186 -18.24 -0.81 4.23
CA SER A 186 -19.57 -1.35 3.91
C SER A 186 -19.84 -2.75 4.46
N GLY A 187 -18.82 -3.44 4.97
CA GLY A 187 -18.93 -4.84 5.41
C GLY A 187 -19.00 -5.86 4.27
N PHE A 188 -18.45 -5.52 3.10
CA PHE A 188 -18.38 -6.43 1.97
C PHE A 188 -17.15 -7.33 2.07
N ARG A 189 -17.24 -8.56 1.52
CA ARG A 189 -16.12 -9.49 1.45
C ARG A 189 -14.89 -8.82 0.81
N PRO A 190 -13.66 -9.06 1.32
CA PRO A 190 -13.27 -10.01 2.37
C PRO A 190 -13.50 -9.56 3.82
N TRP A 191 -14.22 -8.46 4.06
CA TRP A 191 -14.69 -8.06 5.38
C TRP A 191 -16.09 -8.66 5.64
N GLU A 192 -16.34 -9.01 6.90
CA GLU A 192 -17.63 -9.63 7.30
C GLU A 192 -18.54 -8.64 8.02
N ASN A 193 -17.96 -7.57 8.58
CA ASN A 193 -18.67 -6.55 9.34
C ASN A 193 -18.20 -5.16 8.92
N PRO A 194 -19.11 -4.18 8.81
CA PRO A 194 -18.74 -2.80 8.51
C PRO A 194 -17.87 -2.23 9.64
N ASN A 195 -16.77 -1.59 9.26
CA ASN A 195 -15.84 -0.95 10.18
C ASN A 195 -15.56 0.50 9.74
N ASN A 196 -15.76 1.42 10.67
CA ASN A 196 -15.65 2.86 10.48
C ASN A 196 -14.21 3.40 10.56
N GLU A 197 -13.25 2.60 11.00
CA GLU A 197 -11.82 2.89 11.08
C GLU A 197 -11.15 2.72 9.71
N ILE A 198 -11.52 3.59 8.78
CA ILE A 198 -10.96 3.69 7.44
C ILE A 198 -10.24 5.02 7.27
N ASN A 199 -9.50 5.19 6.16
CA ASN A 199 -8.88 6.49 5.86
C ASN A 199 -9.93 7.63 5.91
N PRO A 200 -9.71 8.70 6.70
CA PRO A 200 -10.69 9.76 6.87
C PRO A 200 -11.09 10.49 5.58
N ASP A 201 -10.15 10.68 4.65
CA ASP A 201 -10.42 11.40 3.41
C ASP A 201 -11.26 10.53 2.45
N LEU A 202 -10.93 9.25 2.32
CA LEU A 202 -11.77 8.29 1.58
C LEU A 202 -13.17 8.18 2.19
N LYS A 203 -13.29 8.18 3.52
CA LYS A 203 -14.59 8.18 4.20
C LYS A 203 -15.47 9.37 3.81
N LYS A 204 -14.88 10.56 3.61
CA LYS A 204 -15.61 11.74 3.12
C LYS A 204 -16.12 11.49 1.70
N VAL A 205 -15.30 10.90 0.83
CA VAL A 205 -15.69 10.57 -0.55
C VAL A 205 -16.81 9.53 -0.57
N PHE A 206 -16.70 8.45 0.20
CA PHE A 206 -17.69 7.36 0.24
C PHE A 206 -19.08 7.80 0.73
N LYS A 207 -19.15 8.90 1.50
CA LYS A 207 -20.42 9.45 2.01
C LYS A 207 -21.13 10.39 1.04
N LYS A 208 -20.50 10.79 -0.07
CA LYS A 208 -21.11 11.69 -1.06
C LYS A 208 -22.24 10.98 -1.80
N LYS A 209 -23.38 11.66 -2.00
CA LYS A 209 -24.60 11.09 -2.59
C LYS A 209 -24.80 11.40 -4.09
N GLY A 210 -23.82 11.98 -4.77
CA GLY A 210 -23.92 12.27 -6.21
C GLY A 210 -23.95 10.99 -7.04
N GLU A 211 -24.79 10.95 -8.09
CA GLU A 211 -24.97 9.78 -8.95
C GLU A 211 -23.65 9.27 -9.53
N ASP A 212 -22.80 10.18 -10.03
CA ASP A 212 -21.47 9.83 -10.55
C ASP A 212 -20.62 9.07 -9.53
N ILE A 213 -20.62 9.54 -8.27
CA ILE A 213 -19.82 8.91 -7.21
C ILE A 213 -20.41 7.56 -6.85
N GLN A 214 -21.74 7.44 -6.79
CA GLN A 214 -22.38 6.16 -6.51
C GLN A 214 -22.09 5.12 -7.60
N LEU A 215 -21.99 5.53 -8.87
CA LEU A 215 -21.55 4.66 -9.96
C LEU A 215 -20.11 4.19 -9.75
N LEU A 216 -19.19 5.10 -9.44
CA LEU A 216 -17.80 4.72 -9.15
C LEU A 216 -17.69 3.74 -7.98
N LEU A 217 -18.45 3.96 -6.89
CA LEU A 217 -18.44 3.08 -5.72
C LEU A 217 -19.05 1.71 -6.01
N LYS A 218 -20.10 1.65 -6.84
CA LYS A 218 -20.67 0.39 -7.33
C LYS A 218 -19.64 -0.38 -8.16
N ASP A 219 -18.89 0.31 -9.02
CA ASP A 219 -17.83 -0.32 -9.81
C ASP A 219 -16.78 -0.96 -8.90
N LEU A 220 -16.34 -0.32 -7.81
CA LEU A 220 -15.28 -0.84 -6.92
C LEU A 220 -15.51 -2.29 -6.44
N VAL A 221 -16.76 -2.75 -6.40
CA VAL A 221 -17.19 -4.06 -5.90
C VAL A 221 -17.89 -4.91 -6.96
N LYS A 222 -17.64 -4.63 -8.25
CA LYS A 222 -18.29 -5.28 -9.41
C LYS A 222 -18.14 -6.81 -9.43
N ASP A 223 -17.02 -7.33 -8.93
CA ASP A 223 -16.77 -8.77 -8.71
C ASP A 223 -17.79 -9.45 -7.80
N LEU A 224 -18.47 -8.72 -6.91
CA LEU A 224 -19.50 -9.29 -6.04
C LEU A 224 -20.81 -9.60 -6.77
N TYR A 225 -21.05 -8.96 -7.91
CA TYR A 225 -22.35 -9.03 -8.60
C TYR A 225 -22.29 -9.85 -9.90
N GLY A 226 -21.10 -10.15 -10.43
CA GLY A 226 -20.91 -11.00 -11.62
C GLY A 226 -21.70 -10.54 -12.86
N PRO A 227 -21.63 -11.29 -13.98
CA PRO A 227 -22.33 -10.91 -15.22
C PRO A 227 -23.87 -11.01 -15.17
N LEU A 228 -24.47 -11.37 -14.03
CA LEU A 228 -25.91 -11.62 -13.88
C LEU A 228 -26.78 -10.34 -13.87
N PHE A 229 -26.19 -9.15 -14.00
CA PHE A 229 -26.91 -7.87 -13.93
C PHE A 229 -26.55 -6.89 -15.07
N LEU A 230 -26.10 -7.40 -16.22
CA LEU A 230 -25.81 -6.59 -17.41
C LEU A 230 -26.59 -7.01 -18.67
N GLU A 231 -27.78 -7.60 -18.49
CA GLU A 231 -28.80 -7.72 -19.55
C GLU A 231 -30.05 -6.90 -19.19
#